data_AF-A0A950V6Y5-F1
#
_entry.id   AF-A0A950V6Y5-F1
#
_cell.length_a   1.000
_cell.length_b   1.000
_cell.length_c   1.000
_cell.angle_alpha   90.00
_cell.angle_beta   90.00
_cell.angle_gamma   90.00
#
_symmetry.space_group_name_H-M   'P 1'
#
loop_
_entity.id
_entity.type
_entity.pdbx_description
1 polymer ?
#
loop_
_entity_poly.entity_id
_entity_poly.type
_entity_poly.pdbx_seq_one_letter_code
_entity_poly.pdbx_strand_id
1 'polypeptide(L)'
;SVHWLTACVPALRSADAVLVGETGELDTMEYVRDSNALGMPKGLLVISHNMLEEWGMRPAADWVAELFPELPVKSIASGEPYWLPETRAPM
;
A
#
# COMPACT_ATOMS: atom_id res chain seq x y z
N SER A 1 8.15 5.65 -4.97
CA SER A 1 7.72 4.72 -3.91
C SER A 1 7.18 5.52 -2.74
N VAL A 2 6.08 5.08 -2.12
CA VAL A 2 5.29 5.86 -1.14
C VAL A 2 5.82 5.80 0.30
N HIS A 3 7.10 5.51 0.49
CA HIS A 3 7.70 5.27 1.80
C HIS A 3 7.88 6.51 2.68
N TRP A 4 7.83 7.70 2.09
CA TRP A 4 8.14 8.97 2.76
C TRP A 4 7.10 10.04 2.40
N LEU A 5 6.93 11.03 3.26
CA LEU A 5 6.01 12.15 3.10
C LEU A 5 6.20 12.85 1.76
N THR A 6 7.44 12.98 1.28
CA THR A 6 7.74 13.61 -0.01
C THR A 6 7.03 12.95 -1.19
N ALA A 7 6.76 11.65 -1.13
CA ALA A 7 5.99 10.93 -2.14
C ALA A 7 4.48 11.15 -2.01
N CYS A 8 3.98 11.45 -0.80
CA CYS A 8 2.56 11.63 -0.49
C CYS A 8 2.10 13.09 -0.63
N VAL A 9 2.96 14.08 -0.39
CA VAL A 9 2.64 15.52 -0.41
C VAL A 9 1.93 15.96 -1.70
N PRO A 10 2.38 15.58 -2.91
CA PRO A 10 1.69 15.99 -4.13
C PRO A 10 0.22 15.55 -4.15
N ALA A 11 -0.07 14.31 -3.74
CA ALA A 11 -1.42 13.78 -3.67
C ALA A 11 -2.22 14.40 -2.52
N LEU A 12 -1.62 14.59 -1.34
CA LEU A 12 -2.27 15.23 -0.18
C LEU A 12 -2.67 16.70 -0.45
N ARG A 13 -1.99 17.38 -1.38
CA ARG A 13 -2.33 18.74 -1.79
C ARG A 13 -3.53 18.79 -2.74
N SER A 14 -3.76 17.75 -3.53
CA SER A 14 -4.81 17.72 -4.56
C SER A 14 -6.00 16.83 -4.23
N ALA A 15 -5.90 16.00 -3.19
CA ALA A 15 -6.94 15.09 -2.74
C ALA A 15 -7.26 15.26 -1.24
N ASP A 16 -8.46 14.83 -0.85
CA ASP A 16 -8.89 14.82 0.56
C ASP A 16 -8.37 13.62 1.32
N ALA A 17 -8.05 12.52 0.62
CA ALA A 17 -7.44 11.35 1.22
C ALA A 17 -6.44 10.69 0.27
N VAL A 18 -5.44 10.01 0.82
CA VAL A 18 -4.46 9.23 0.06
C VAL A 18 -4.38 7.79 0.56
N LEU A 19 -4.20 6.86 -0.38
CA LEU A 19 -4.03 5.44 -0.14
C LEU A 19 -2.53 5.10 -0.24
N VAL A 20 -1.97 4.45 0.77
CA VAL A 20 -0.55 4.12 0.83
C VAL A 20 -0.33 2.66 1.26
N GLY A 21 0.74 2.05 0.72
CA GLY A 21 1.19 0.71 1.10
C GLY A 21 1.81 0.68 2.50
N GLU A 22 2.70 1.63 2.73
CA GLU A 22 3.31 1.92 4.03
C GLU A 22 3.62 3.40 4.11
N THR A 23 3.87 3.88 5.33
CA THR A 23 4.49 5.17 5.60
C THR A 23 5.04 5.15 7.02
N GLY A 24 6.08 5.94 7.28
CA GLY A 24 6.56 6.17 8.65
C GLY A 24 5.51 6.86 9.52
N GLU A 25 5.46 6.46 10.80
CA GLU A 25 4.56 7.03 11.83
C GLU A 25 4.88 8.51 12.06
N LEU A 26 6.15 8.86 12.23
CA LEU A 26 6.61 10.22 12.49
C LEU A 26 6.76 11.09 11.23
N ASP A 27 6.05 10.75 10.15
CA ASP A 27 6.21 11.36 8.84
C ASP A 27 4.84 11.73 8.22
N THR A 28 4.30 10.92 7.30
CA THR A 28 3.02 11.23 6.64
C THR A 28 1.85 11.27 7.62
N MET A 29 1.86 10.44 8.68
CA MET A 29 0.77 10.43 9.65
C MET A 29 0.70 11.74 10.44
N GLU A 30 1.85 12.25 10.90
CA GLU A 30 1.93 13.53 11.61
C GLU A 30 1.59 14.71 10.68
N TYR A 31 2.03 14.69 9.42
CA TYR A 31 1.61 15.71 8.46
C TYR A 31 0.08 15.77 8.29
N VAL A 32 -0.58 14.61 8.19
CA VAL A 32 -2.05 14.52 8.08
C VAL A 32 -2.71 14.98 9.38
N ARG A 33 -2.14 14.64 10.54
CA ARG A 33 -2.62 15.08 11.85
C ARG A 33 -2.54 16.60 12.01
N ASP A 34 -1.40 17.20 11.68
CA ASP A 34 -1.19 18.65 11.73
C ASP A 34 -2.09 19.39 10.74
N SER A 35 -2.26 18.84 9.53
CA SER A 35 -3.19 19.38 8.54
C SER A 35 -4.61 19.45 9.10
N ASN A 36 -5.08 18.37 9.74
CA ASN A 36 -6.39 18.35 10.38
C ASN A 36 -6.48 19.36 11.55
N ALA A 37 -5.43 19.51 12.35
CA ALA A 37 -5.36 20.50 13.42
C ALA A 37 -5.46 21.94 12.91
N LEU A 38 -4.94 22.21 11.70
CA LEU A 38 -5.05 23.48 11.00
C LEU A 38 -6.39 23.67 10.25
N GLY A 39 -7.35 22.75 10.40
CA GLY A 39 -8.63 22.81 9.71
C GLY A 39 -8.57 22.44 8.23
N MET A 40 -7.50 21.80 7.79
CA MET A 40 -7.37 21.23 6.45
C MET A 40 -7.76 19.74 6.51
N PRO A 41 -8.99 19.36 6.14
CA PRO A 41 -9.44 17.99 6.30
C PRO A 41 -8.64 17.08 5.36
N LYS A 42 -7.82 16.20 5.94
CA LYS A 42 -6.99 15.24 5.20
C LYS A 42 -7.10 13.84 5.81
N GLY A 43 -7.18 12.84 4.94
CA GLY A 43 -7.26 11.43 5.29
C GLY A 43 -6.07 10.62 4.78
N LEU A 44 -5.79 9.54 5.49
CA LEU A 44 -4.74 8.58 5.13
C LEU A 44 -5.29 7.17 5.31
N LEU A 45 -5.25 6.37 4.26
CA LEU A 45 -5.61 4.96 4.29
C LEU A 45 -4.34 4.14 4.07
N VAL A 46 -3.96 3.35 5.07
CA VAL A 46 -2.78 2.48 4.98
C VAL A 46 -3.28 1.06 4.71
N ILE A 47 -2.97 0.53 3.53
CA ILE A 47 -3.30 -0.84 3.13
C ILE A 47 -1.98 -1.59 2.94
N SER A 48 -1.79 -2.69 3.66
CA SER A 48 -0.54 -3.50 3.71
C SER A 48 0.36 -3.39 2.47
N HIS A 49 1.62 -3.00 2.68
CA HIS A 49 2.64 -2.82 1.64
C HIS A 49 2.81 -4.07 0.77
N ASN A 50 3.06 -5.21 1.41
CA ASN A 50 3.30 -6.47 0.72
C ASN A 50 2.06 -6.94 -0.06
N MET A 51 0.88 -6.88 0.55
CA MET A 51 -0.35 -7.31 -0.13
C MET A 51 -0.67 -6.41 -1.32
N LEU A 52 -0.48 -5.10 -1.22
CA LEU A 52 -0.76 -4.19 -2.33
C LEU A 52 0.17 -4.46 -3.52
N GLU A 53 1.46 -4.65 -3.27
CA GLU A 53 2.45 -4.89 -4.33
C GLU A 53 2.32 -6.28 -4.96
N GLU A 54 1.98 -7.29 -4.15
CA GLU A 54 1.79 -8.66 -4.61
C GLU A 54 0.68 -8.79 -5.67
N TRP A 55 -0.36 -7.97 -5.60
CA TRP A 55 -1.44 -7.96 -6.59
C TRP A 55 -0.92 -7.60 -7.99
N GLY A 56 0.12 -6.77 -8.08
CA GLY A 56 0.77 -6.41 -9.34
C GLY A 56 1.67 -7.51 -9.91
N MET A 57 2.10 -8.48 -9.10
CA MET A 57 3.09 -9.48 -9.53
C MET A 57 2.49 -10.55 -10.46
N ARG A 58 1.19 -10.82 -10.36
CA ARG A 58 0.50 -11.75 -11.29
C ARG A 58 0.52 -11.23 -12.74
N PRO A 59 -0.01 -10.03 -13.05
CA PRO A 59 0.06 -9.50 -14.42
C PRO A 59 1.50 -9.21 -14.86
N ALA A 60 2.41 -8.90 -13.93
CA ALA A 60 3.83 -8.76 -14.26
C ALA A 60 4.45 -10.10 -14.71
N ALA A 61 4.10 -11.21 -14.07
CA ALA A 61 4.55 -12.54 -14.50
C ALA A 61 4.01 -12.91 -15.89
N ASP A 62 2.75 -12.58 -16.18
CA ASP A 62 2.16 -12.79 -17.51
C ASP A 62 2.90 -11.96 -18.57
N TRP A 63 3.17 -10.69 -18.29
CA TRP A 63 3.93 -9.82 -19.18
C TRP A 63 5.36 -10.32 -19.43
N VAL A 64 6.05 -10.80 -18.40
CA VAL A 64 7.40 -11.36 -18.55
C VAL A 64 7.38 -12.67 -19.35
N ALA A 65 6.33 -13.49 -19.21
CA ALA A 65 6.18 -14.72 -19.98
C ALA A 65 6.05 -14.43 -21.50
N GLU A 66 5.37 -13.34 -21.88
CA GLU A 66 5.28 -12.90 -23.28
C GLU A 66 6.64 -12.54 -23.88
N LEU A 67 7.56 -12.00 -23.07
CA LEU A 67 8.91 -11.61 -23.50
C LEU A 67 9.85 -12.81 -23.65
N PHE A 68 9.59 -13.91 -22.92
CA PHE A 68 10.44 -15.11 -22.92
C PHE A 68 9.61 -16.40 -23.07
N PRO A 69 9.05 -16.69 -24.26
CA PRO A 69 8.08 -17.79 -24.44
C PRO A 69 8.64 -19.19 -24.15
N GLU A 70 9.96 -19.36 -24.20
CA GLU A 70 10.63 -20.64 -23.95
C GLU A 70 10.96 -20.88 -22.47
N LEU A 71 10.79 -19.88 -21.60
CA LEU A 71 11.10 -19.98 -20.17
C LEU A 71 9.83 -20.00 -19.32
N PRO A 72 9.69 -20.94 -18.37
CA PRO A 72 8.56 -20.94 -17.46
C PRO A 72 8.67 -19.79 -16.46
N VAL A 73 7.69 -18.90 -16.45
CA VAL A 73 7.57 -17.79 -15.49
C VAL A 73 6.40 -18.09 -14.55
N LYS A 74 6.62 -17.93 -13.24
CA LYS A 74 5.59 -18.13 -12.21
C LYS A 74 5.69 -17.05 -11.15
N SER A 75 4.56 -16.41 -10.81
CA SER A 75 4.44 -15.59 -9.60
C SER A 75 4.30 -16.52 -8.40
N ILE A 76 5.14 -16.34 -7.38
CA ILE A 76 5.06 -17.06 -6.11
C ILE A 76 4.57 -16.07 -5.05
N ALA A 77 3.43 -16.38 -4.43
CA ALA A 77 2.87 -15.52 -3.40
C ALA A 77 3.66 -15.65 -2.09
N SER A 78 3.91 -14.51 -1.44
CA SER A 78 4.51 -14.38 -0.11
C SER A 78 3.48 -14.65 1.00
N GLY A 79 2.18 -14.45 0.74
CA GLY A 79 1.10 -14.73 1.69
C GLY A 79 1.00 -13.72 2.84
N GLU A 80 0.13 -13.99 3.82
CA GLU A 80 -0.10 -13.12 4.96
C GLU A 80 1.07 -13.20 5.97
N PRO A 81 1.84 -12.11 6.18
CA PRO A 81 2.97 -12.12 7.10
C PRO A 81 2.55 -12.03 8.58
N TYR A 82 1.33 -11.56 8.88
CA TYR A 82 0.87 -11.36 10.24
C TYR A 82 -0.05 -12.49 10.70
N TRP A 83 0.19 -12.96 11.91
CA TRP A 83 -0.73 -13.89 12.55
C TRP A 83 -2.01 -13.14 12.97
N LEU A 84 -3.16 -13.59 12.46
CA LEU A 84 -4.46 -13.15 12.92
C LEU A 84 -5.02 -14.21 13.89
N PRO A 85 -5.47 -13.83 15.10
CA PRO A 85 -6.19 -14.76 15.95
C PRO A 85 -7.47 -15.21 15.25
N GLU A 86 -7.86 -16.47 15.44
CA GLU A 86 -9.16 -16.95 15.00
C GLU A 86 -10.25 -16.07 15.63
N THR A 87 -10.92 -15.27 14.81
CA THR A 87 -12.07 -14.50 15.27
C THR A 87 -13.16 -15.50 15.66
N ARG A 88 -13.46 -15.62 16.94
CA ARG A 88 -14.63 -16.36 17.42
C ARG A 88 -15.84 -15.81 16.66
N ALA A 89 -16.50 -16.64 15.85
CA ALA A 89 -17.71 -16.27 15.13
C ALA A 89 -18.71 -15.60 16.10
N PRO A 90 -19.45 -14.57 15.68
CA PRO A 90 -20.43 -13.94 16.56
C PRO A 90 -21.42 -15.01 17.03
N MET A 91 -21.59 -15.14 18.35
CA MET A 91 -22.66 -15.94 18.96
C MET A 91 -24.02 -15.27 18.73
#